data_AF-A0A9P3KD00-F1
#
_entry.id   AF-A0A9P3KD00-F1
#
_cell.length_a   1.000
_cell.length_b   1.000
_cell.length_c   1.000
_cell.angle_alpha   90.00
_cell.angle_beta   90.00
_cell.angle_gamma   90.00
#
_symmetry.space_group_name_H-M   'P 1'
#
loop_
_entity.id
_entity.type
_entity.pdbx_description
1 polymer ?
#
loop_
_entity_poly.entity_id
_entity_poly.type
_entity_poly.pdbx_seq_one_letter_code
_entity_poly.pdbx_strand_id
1 'polypeptide(L)'
;MASAFWPHAPPRGSDDDVAQGGQTAEQEPSDWWRAAAGAAGECLAQLDGRKGGAEGWKGRMMGRRVGEKQGNKGRGERELGFKSTEWEEGERDVVEVVGVAVTGQMQDVILLPKDWSPSTSATVPPAILYSDARATNEAKEMASLAGGEDAIVAATGMRQGPTSVLAKLLWLQRHQPHALKEASSLLLGAHAYVCSHLIGRPARVVDSTTLSTTGLATCPNANGVSYASDLLHSLGLSHWLPLLPDILPPTQSCGALSVEAAERMGARHLAGIPVFHSCGDLGASAVGCGAGLPGTEYIYLGTSGANNDSRWQLQVGT
;
A
#
# COMPACT_ATOMS: atom_id res chain seq x y z
N MET A 1 2.58 -10.76 12.01
CA MET A 1 1.78 -9.95 11.08
C MET A 1 0.31 -10.23 11.35
N ALA A 2 -0.43 -9.25 11.87
CA ALA A 2 -1.89 -9.33 11.89
C ALA A 2 -2.39 -8.58 10.65
N SER A 3 -2.94 -9.30 9.66
CA SER A 3 -3.64 -8.67 8.53
C SER A 3 -5.08 -8.39 8.97
N ALA A 4 -5.46 -7.13 9.13
CA ALA A 4 -6.86 -6.77 9.25
C ALA A 4 -7.50 -6.87 7.85
N PHE A 5 -8.42 -7.82 7.67
CA PHE A 5 -9.23 -7.92 6.46
C PHE A 5 -10.22 -6.75 6.42
N TRP A 6 -10.20 -6.01 5.31
CA TRP A 6 -11.06 -4.85 5.08
C TRP A 6 -12.48 -5.30 4.74
N PRO A 7 -13.54 -4.86 5.45
CA PRO A 7 -14.90 -5.08 5.00
C PRO A 7 -15.17 -4.21 3.76
N HIS A 8 -15.47 -4.84 2.63
CA HIS A 8 -15.88 -4.17 1.40
C HIS A 8 -17.13 -3.31 1.65
N ALA A 9 -16.98 -1.99 1.71
CA ALA A 9 -18.08 -1.07 1.50
C ALA A 9 -18.39 -1.02 0.00
N PRO A 10 -19.65 -1.19 -0.44
CA PRO A 10 -20.00 -1.13 -1.85
C PRO A 10 -19.75 0.29 -2.39
N PRO A 11 -19.24 0.44 -3.62
CA PRO A 11 -19.03 1.74 -4.24
C PRO A 11 -20.36 2.49 -4.37
N ARG A 12 -20.35 3.80 -4.12
CA ARG A 12 -21.48 4.69 -4.44
C ARG A 12 -21.35 5.11 -5.91
N GLY A 13 -22.34 4.80 -6.73
CA GLY A 13 -22.49 5.36 -8.08
C GLY A 13 -23.63 6.37 -8.11
N SER A 14 -23.50 7.43 -8.92
CA SER A 14 -24.54 8.41 -9.21
C SER A 14 -25.15 8.15 -10.59
N ASP A 15 -26.40 8.58 -10.83
CA ASP A 15 -27.10 8.35 -12.09
C ASP A 15 -26.43 9.04 -13.32
N ASP A 16 -25.55 10.02 -13.08
CA ASP A 16 -24.73 10.67 -14.12
C ASP A 16 -23.57 9.77 -14.63
N ASP A 17 -23.21 8.73 -13.88
CA ASP A 17 -22.07 7.83 -14.19
C ASP A 17 -22.33 6.96 -15.44
N VAL A 18 -23.61 6.70 -15.74
CA VAL A 18 -24.03 5.87 -16.89
C VAL A 18 -23.85 6.62 -18.22
N ALA A 19 -23.88 7.96 -18.21
CA ALA A 19 -23.80 8.77 -19.43
C ALA A 19 -22.36 8.90 -19.99
N GLN A 20 -21.33 8.65 -19.16
CA GLN A 20 -19.91 8.82 -19.53
C GLN A 20 -19.15 7.50 -19.75
N GLY A 21 -19.81 6.36 -19.53
CA GLY A 21 -19.34 5.04 -19.97
C GLY A 21 -18.28 4.36 -19.10
N GLY A 22 -17.98 4.87 -17.91
CA GLY A 22 -16.99 4.30 -16.99
C GLY A 22 -17.57 4.01 -15.60
N GLN A 23 -17.14 2.90 -14.98
CA GLN A 23 -17.53 2.55 -13.61
C GLN A 23 -16.85 3.48 -12.59
N THR A 24 -17.61 4.09 -11.71
CA THR A 24 -17.07 4.86 -10.58
C THR A 24 -16.83 3.98 -9.35
N ALA A 25 -15.79 4.28 -8.60
CA ALA A 25 -15.49 3.67 -7.32
C ALA A 25 -14.76 4.69 -6.44
N GLU A 26 -15.41 5.08 -5.33
CA GLU A 26 -14.88 6.06 -4.38
C GLU A 26 -15.02 5.57 -2.94
N GLN A 27 -14.10 6.00 -2.07
CA GLN A 27 -14.24 5.88 -0.62
C GLN A 27 -13.81 7.16 0.08
N GLU A 28 -14.36 7.36 1.27
CA GLU A 28 -13.99 8.45 2.16
C GLU A 28 -12.68 8.10 2.89
N PRO A 29 -11.56 8.82 2.66
CA PRO A 29 -10.27 8.46 3.25
C PRO A 29 -10.29 8.44 4.79
N SER A 30 -11.14 9.26 5.41
CA SER A 30 -11.27 9.29 6.86
C SER A 30 -11.83 7.98 7.47
N ASP A 31 -12.50 7.13 6.68
CA ASP A 31 -12.87 5.77 7.08
C ASP A 31 -11.63 4.87 7.24
N TRP A 32 -10.64 5.00 6.35
CA TRP A 32 -9.37 4.26 6.43
C TRP A 32 -8.63 4.53 7.73
N TRP A 33 -8.52 5.81 8.11
CA TRP A 33 -7.88 6.17 9.36
C TRP A 33 -8.65 5.68 10.58
N ARG A 34 -9.99 5.80 10.59
CA ARG A 34 -10.83 5.29 11.68
C ARG A 34 -10.65 3.78 11.86
N ALA A 35 -10.71 3.03 10.78
CA ALA A 35 -10.54 1.58 10.81
C ALA A 35 -9.11 1.18 11.25
N ALA A 36 -8.08 1.79 10.67
CA ALA A 36 -6.68 1.49 10.97
C ALA A 36 -6.35 1.79 12.44
N ALA A 37 -6.71 2.97 12.94
CA ALA A 37 -6.47 3.35 14.33
C ALA A 37 -7.25 2.45 15.31
N GLY A 38 -8.49 2.09 14.98
CA GLY A 38 -9.30 1.16 15.74
C GLY A 38 -8.63 -0.21 15.84
N ALA A 39 -8.34 -0.83 14.70
CA ALA A 39 -7.71 -2.16 14.64
C ALA A 39 -6.34 -2.20 15.34
N ALA A 40 -5.50 -1.17 15.12
CA ALA A 40 -4.21 -1.07 15.80
C ALA A 40 -4.37 -0.98 17.33
N GLY A 41 -5.32 -0.17 17.81
CA GLY A 41 -5.61 -0.07 19.25
C GLY A 41 -6.11 -1.39 19.84
N GLU A 42 -6.90 -2.18 19.09
CA GLU A 42 -7.33 -3.51 19.53
C GLU A 42 -6.17 -4.50 19.61
N CYS A 43 -5.28 -4.52 18.62
CA CYS A 43 -4.09 -5.36 18.65
C CYS A 43 -3.16 -4.98 19.81
N LEU A 44 -2.92 -3.70 20.03
CA LEU A 44 -2.06 -3.20 21.11
C LEU A 44 -2.66 -3.50 22.49
N ALA A 45 -3.98 -3.38 22.66
CA ALA A 45 -4.64 -3.73 23.91
C ALA A 45 -4.54 -5.23 24.25
N GLN A 46 -4.44 -6.10 23.25
CA GLN A 46 -4.17 -7.54 23.46
C GLN A 46 -2.74 -7.80 23.89
N LEU A 47 -1.77 -7.07 23.33
CA LEU A 47 -0.36 -7.16 23.73
C LEU A 47 -0.14 -6.66 25.16
N ASP A 48 -0.79 -5.55 25.55
CA ASP A 48 -0.71 -4.97 26.89
C ASP A 48 -1.56 -5.72 27.95
N GLY A 49 -2.36 -6.71 27.53
CA GLY A 49 -3.27 -7.44 28.43
C GLY A 49 -4.45 -6.63 28.97
N ARG A 50 -4.79 -5.48 28.36
CA ARG A 50 -5.84 -4.55 28.84
C ARG A 50 -7.26 -4.93 28.41
N LYS A 51 -7.44 -5.77 27.38
CA LYS A 51 -8.74 -6.37 27.02
C LYS A 51 -8.82 -7.82 27.51
N GLY A 52 -9.21 -8.01 28.77
CA GLY A 52 -9.40 -9.34 29.35
C GLY A 52 -9.75 -9.30 30.84
N GLY A 53 -10.95 -8.81 31.16
CA GLY A 53 -11.61 -9.24 32.40
C GLY A 53 -12.15 -10.66 32.19
N ALA A 54 -11.88 -11.56 33.13
CA ALA A 54 -12.14 -12.99 33.12
C ALA A 54 -11.13 -13.85 32.32
N GLU A 55 -10.47 -14.75 33.06
CA GLU A 55 -9.78 -15.98 32.63
C GLU A 55 -8.85 -15.89 31.42
N GLY A 56 -7.56 -16.02 31.70
CA GLY A 56 -6.46 -15.87 30.75
C GLY A 56 -6.63 -16.68 29.47
N TRP A 57 -6.87 -15.97 28.38
CA TRP A 57 -6.47 -16.43 27.06
C TRP A 57 -4.94 -16.43 26.98
N LYS A 58 -4.32 -17.59 27.18
CA LYS A 58 -2.94 -17.88 26.79
C LYS A 58 -2.91 -17.98 25.26
N GLY A 59 -2.68 -16.85 24.59
CA GLY A 59 -2.49 -16.78 23.14
C GLY A 59 -1.25 -17.56 22.72
N ARG A 60 -1.44 -18.60 21.91
CA ARG A 60 -0.39 -19.40 21.29
C ARG A 60 0.36 -18.59 20.24
N MET A 61 1.66 -18.34 20.44
CA MET A 61 2.56 -17.93 19.36
C MET A 61 3.36 -19.14 18.88
N MET A 62 3.26 -19.44 17.59
CA MET A 62 3.78 -20.66 16.97
C MET A 62 5.15 -20.35 16.33
N GLY A 63 6.23 -20.69 17.03
CA GLY A 63 7.60 -20.60 16.50
C GLY A 63 8.17 -21.98 16.22
N ARG A 64 8.54 -22.27 14.97
CA ARG A 64 9.31 -23.48 14.63
C ARG A 64 10.80 -23.18 14.89
N ARG A 65 11.38 -23.76 15.94
CA ARG A 65 12.84 -23.94 15.98
C ARG A 65 13.18 -25.23 15.24
N VAL A 66 13.77 -25.10 14.05
CA VAL A 66 14.40 -26.23 13.38
C VAL A 66 15.79 -26.39 13.99
N GLY A 67 15.95 -27.34 14.91
CA GLY A 67 17.25 -27.78 15.38
C GLY A 67 17.74 -28.93 14.50
N GLU A 68 18.77 -28.72 13.70
CA GLU A 68 19.51 -29.82 13.08
C GLU A 68 20.31 -30.56 14.17
N LYS A 69 19.94 -31.81 14.44
CA LYS A 69 20.88 -32.77 15.04
C LYS A 69 21.40 -33.67 13.93
N GLN A 70 22.67 -33.51 13.57
CA GLN A 70 23.39 -34.53 12.81
C GLN A 70 23.49 -35.80 13.66
N GLY A 71 22.72 -36.81 13.28
CA GLY A 71 22.80 -38.17 13.80
C GLY A 71 23.08 -39.13 12.66
N ASN A 72 24.31 -39.60 12.55
CA ASN A 72 24.73 -40.64 11.61
C ASN A 72 24.10 -41.98 12.01
N LYS A 73 23.30 -42.60 11.15
CA LYS A 73 23.00 -44.05 11.14
C LYS A 73 22.45 -44.48 9.77
N GLY A 74 22.97 -45.60 9.26
CA GLY A 74 22.81 -46.06 7.89
C GLY A 74 21.41 -46.62 7.52
N ARG A 75 21.26 -46.79 6.20
CA ARG A 75 20.25 -47.52 5.41
C ARG A 75 19.01 -48.07 6.13
N GLY A 76 17.83 -47.65 5.67
CA GLY A 76 16.55 -48.34 5.85
C GLY A 76 15.41 -47.39 6.22
N GLU A 77 14.43 -47.24 5.32
CA GLU A 77 13.06 -46.72 5.49
C GLU A 77 12.83 -45.60 6.53
N ARG A 78 12.53 -44.38 6.06
CA ARG A 78 12.05 -43.29 6.91
C ARG A 78 10.54 -43.43 7.12
N GLU A 79 10.15 -44.02 8.24
CA GLU A 79 8.81 -43.77 8.81
C GLU A 79 8.71 -42.29 9.20
N LEU A 80 7.73 -41.59 8.65
CA LEU A 80 7.34 -40.25 9.12
C LEU A 80 6.58 -40.40 10.45
N GLY A 81 7.33 -40.68 11.52
CA GLY A 81 6.80 -40.65 12.88
C GLY A 81 6.42 -39.22 13.25
N PHE A 82 5.12 -38.93 13.30
CA PHE A 82 4.62 -37.72 13.95
C PHE A 82 4.83 -37.87 15.46
N LYS A 83 5.91 -37.29 15.99
CA LYS A 83 6.01 -37.07 17.43
C LYS A 83 4.98 -36.01 17.81
N SER A 84 4.02 -36.38 18.66
CA SER A 84 3.20 -35.43 19.37
C SER A 84 4.12 -34.53 20.21
N THR A 85 4.19 -33.25 19.85
CA THR A 85 4.88 -32.25 20.68
C THR A 85 4.00 -31.99 21.90
N GLU A 86 4.47 -32.38 23.09
CA GLU A 86 3.91 -31.87 24.34
C GLU A 86 4.31 -30.40 24.49
N TRP A 87 3.35 -29.56 24.83
CA TRP A 87 3.50 -28.11 24.92
C TRP A 87 3.74 -27.72 26.38
N GLU A 88 4.87 -27.07 26.66
CA GLU A 88 5.15 -26.50 27.98
C GLU A 88 4.70 -25.04 28.08
N GLU A 89 4.19 -24.65 29.25
CA GLU A 89 3.79 -23.27 29.55
C GLU A 89 5.02 -22.41 29.82
N GLY A 90 5.26 -21.39 28.99
CA GLY A 90 6.32 -20.40 29.18
C GLY A 90 5.80 -19.05 29.71
N GLU A 91 6.69 -18.30 30.37
CA GLU A 91 6.48 -16.87 30.70
C GLU A 91 6.21 -16.06 29.42
N ARG A 92 5.40 -14.99 29.52
CA ARG A 92 5.15 -14.11 28.38
C ARG A 92 6.46 -13.39 28.03
N ASP A 93 6.94 -13.61 26.81
CA ASP A 93 7.99 -12.76 26.23
C ASP A 93 7.49 -11.30 26.25
N VAL A 94 8.33 -10.39 26.75
CA VAL A 94 8.08 -8.96 26.64
C VAL A 94 8.13 -8.60 25.15
N VAL A 95 6.99 -8.21 24.59
CA VAL A 95 6.90 -7.77 23.19
C VAL A 95 7.19 -6.28 23.13
N GLU A 96 8.37 -5.92 22.63
CA GLU A 96 8.73 -4.53 22.35
C GLU A 96 8.29 -4.14 20.94
N VAL A 97 7.48 -3.07 20.82
CA VAL A 97 7.08 -2.52 19.52
C VAL A 97 8.08 -1.43 19.12
N VAL A 98 8.93 -1.74 18.15
CA VAL A 98 10.03 -0.85 17.70
C VAL A 98 9.70 0.00 16.47
N GLY A 99 8.53 -0.20 15.86
CA GLY A 99 8.12 0.55 14.68
C GLY A 99 6.77 0.08 14.10
N VAL A 100 6.21 0.90 13.22
CA VAL A 100 4.94 0.62 12.52
C VAL A 100 5.19 0.68 11.02
N ALA A 101 4.83 -0.37 10.29
CA ALA A 101 4.83 -0.37 8.83
C ALA A 101 3.40 -0.45 8.31
N VAL A 102 3.05 0.42 7.36
CA VAL A 102 1.70 0.50 6.80
C VAL A 102 1.70 0.08 5.34
N THR A 103 0.89 -0.91 5.02
CA THR A 103 0.55 -1.36 3.66
C THR A 103 -0.94 -1.14 3.41
N GLY A 104 -1.38 -1.16 2.16
CA GLY A 104 -2.77 -0.94 1.79
C GLY A 104 -2.97 -0.91 0.28
N GLN A 105 -4.23 -0.69 -0.12
CA GLN A 105 -4.62 -0.61 -1.52
C GLN A 105 -3.77 0.41 -2.28
N MET A 106 -3.31 0.01 -3.48
CA MET A 106 -2.48 0.80 -4.38
C MET A 106 -3.35 1.56 -5.40
N GLN A 107 -2.76 2.53 -6.12
CA GLN A 107 -3.39 3.25 -7.23
C GLN A 107 -4.62 4.11 -6.88
N ASP A 108 -4.95 4.25 -5.59
CA ASP A 108 -5.94 5.23 -5.16
C ASP A 108 -5.39 6.65 -5.35
N VAL A 109 -6.24 7.55 -5.83
CA VAL A 109 -5.90 8.96 -6.07
C VAL A 109 -6.59 9.81 -5.00
N ILE A 110 -5.79 10.46 -4.16
CA ILE A 110 -6.29 11.29 -3.06
C ILE A 110 -5.68 12.69 -3.21
N LEU A 111 -6.52 13.68 -3.46
CA LEU A 111 -6.11 15.08 -3.53
C LEU A 111 -6.23 15.71 -2.14
N LEU A 112 -5.10 16.09 -1.56
CA LEU A 112 -5.10 16.84 -0.31
C LEU A 112 -5.29 18.33 -0.62
N PRO A 113 -6.27 19.01 -0.01
CA PRO A 113 -6.44 20.44 -0.21
C PRO A 113 -5.27 21.21 0.38
N LYS A 114 -5.15 22.48 0.02
CA LYS A 114 -4.20 23.41 0.61
C LYS A 114 -4.38 23.49 2.12
N ASP A 115 -3.26 23.55 2.84
CA ASP A 115 -3.18 23.64 4.30
C ASP A 115 -3.75 22.42 5.05
N TRP A 116 -4.06 21.32 4.35
CA TRP A 116 -4.53 20.11 4.99
C TRP A 116 -3.43 19.48 5.86
N SER A 117 -3.83 19.11 7.07
CA SER A 117 -3.12 18.15 7.91
C SER A 117 -4.13 17.32 8.70
N PRO A 118 -3.70 16.18 9.28
CA PRO A 118 -4.55 15.36 10.15
C PRO A 118 -5.28 16.11 11.28
N SER A 119 -4.71 17.22 11.76
CA SER A 119 -5.27 18.02 12.86
C SER A 119 -6.15 19.18 12.40
N THR A 120 -6.23 19.44 11.10
CA THR A 120 -7.04 20.54 10.55
C THR A 120 -8.49 20.12 10.30
N SER A 121 -9.41 21.09 10.28
CA SER A 121 -10.82 20.85 9.92
C SER A 121 -11.06 20.76 8.40
N ALA A 122 -10.01 20.83 7.57
CA ALA A 122 -10.15 20.76 6.13
C ALA A 122 -10.59 19.35 5.69
N THR A 123 -11.68 19.27 4.94
CA THR A 123 -12.22 18.01 4.41
C THR A 123 -11.41 17.56 3.19
N VAL A 124 -11.06 16.28 3.14
CA VAL A 124 -10.43 15.66 1.96
C VAL A 124 -11.56 15.13 1.06
N PRO A 125 -11.55 15.41 -0.25
CA PRO A 125 -12.51 14.81 -1.16
C PRO A 125 -12.41 13.28 -1.15
N PRO A 126 -13.48 12.57 -1.58
CA PRO A 126 -13.44 11.12 -1.73
C PRO A 126 -12.24 10.69 -2.58
N ALA A 127 -11.59 9.61 -2.19
CA ALA A 127 -10.52 9.00 -2.98
C ALA A 127 -11.12 8.30 -4.20
N ILE A 128 -10.50 8.48 -5.36
CA ILE A 128 -10.80 7.70 -6.56
C ILE A 128 -10.04 6.39 -6.45
N LEU A 129 -10.74 5.25 -6.35
CA LEU A 129 -10.14 3.96 -6.05
C LEU A 129 -9.42 3.33 -7.24
N TYR A 130 -8.57 2.32 -7.01
CA TYR A 130 -7.91 1.55 -8.07
C TYR A 130 -8.89 1.01 -9.13
N SER A 131 -10.05 0.48 -8.70
CA SER A 131 -11.05 -0.16 -9.56
C SER A 131 -11.89 0.83 -10.37
N ASP A 132 -11.74 2.13 -10.10
CA ASP A 132 -12.46 3.18 -10.81
C ASP A 132 -11.98 3.26 -12.27
N ALA A 133 -12.93 3.20 -13.21
CA ALA A 133 -12.71 3.24 -14.65
C ALA A 133 -13.39 4.46 -15.30
N ARG A 134 -13.65 5.54 -14.55
CA ARG A 134 -14.29 6.76 -15.07
C ARG A 134 -13.49 7.40 -16.22
N ALA A 135 -12.18 7.23 -16.22
CA ALA A 135 -11.25 7.78 -17.20
C ALA A 135 -11.16 6.97 -18.50
N THR A 136 -12.26 6.34 -18.94
CA THR A 136 -12.29 5.48 -20.13
C THR A 136 -12.01 6.25 -21.42
N ASN A 137 -12.48 7.49 -21.52
CA ASN A 137 -12.25 8.31 -22.72
C ASN A 137 -10.81 8.84 -22.74
N GLU A 138 -10.32 9.31 -21.59
CA GLU A 138 -8.94 9.77 -21.43
C GLU A 138 -7.93 8.65 -21.71
N ALA A 139 -8.22 7.42 -21.30
CA ALA A 139 -7.36 6.27 -21.61
C ALA A 139 -7.26 6.00 -23.13
N LYS A 140 -8.35 6.15 -23.89
CA LYS A 140 -8.34 5.97 -25.36
C LYS A 140 -7.52 7.04 -26.07
N GLU A 141 -7.53 8.26 -25.54
CA GLU A 141 -6.79 9.39 -26.08
C GLU A 141 -5.32 9.41 -25.65
N MET A 142 -4.98 8.78 -24.53
CA MET A 142 -3.62 8.79 -23.98
C MET A 142 -2.59 8.30 -25.01
N ALA A 143 -2.90 7.23 -25.73
CA ALA A 143 -2.04 6.69 -26.77
C ALA A 143 -1.81 7.69 -27.91
N SER A 144 -2.83 8.44 -28.35
CA SER A 144 -2.64 9.44 -29.42
C SER A 144 -1.80 10.63 -28.95
N LEU A 145 -1.95 11.04 -27.69
CA LEU A 145 -1.17 12.13 -27.08
C LEU A 145 0.29 11.74 -26.82
N ALA A 146 0.55 10.49 -26.43
CA ALA A 146 1.89 9.99 -26.12
C ALA A 146 2.72 9.58 -27.34
N GLY A 147 2.15 9.63 -28.56
CA GLY A 147 2.82 9.17 -29.78
C GLY A 147 2.70 7.67 -30.04
N GLY A 148 1.73 7.01 -29.41
CA GLY A 148 1.40 5.60 -29.54
C GLY A 148 1.42 4.86 -28.21
N GLU A 149 0.72 3.72 -28.17
CA GLU A 149 0.70 2.85 -26.99
C GLU A 149 2.11 2.31 -26.66
N ASP A 150 2.93 2.05 -27.68
CA ASP A 150 4.31 1.58 -27.50
C ASP A 150 5.20 2.65 -26.84
N ALA A 151 4.92 3.93 -27.03
CA ALA A 151 5.64 5.01 -26.35
C ALA A 151 5.34 5.02 -24.84
N ILE A 152 4.08 4.77 -24.46
CA ILE A 152 3.67 4.64 -23.05
C ILE A 152 4.33 3.42 -22.41
N VAL A 153 4.33 2.27 -23.10
CA VAL A 153 4.98 1.05 -22.62
C VAL A 153 6.50 1.24 -22.51
N ALA A 154 7.13 1.88 -23.49
CA ALA A 154 8.57 2.17 -23.45
C ALA A 154 8.93 3.09 -22.27
N ALA A 155 8.08 4.08 -21.98
CA ALA A 155 8.29 4.99 -20.86
C ALA A 155 8.07 4.32 -19.50
N THR A 156 6.99 3.56 -19.34
CA THR A 156 6.51 3.10 -18.02
C THR A 156 6.72 1.62 -17.73
N GLY A 157 7.06 0.82 -18.75
CA GLY A 157 7.14 -0.63 -18.69
C GLY A 157 5.78 -1.35 -18.75
N MET A 158 4.65 -0.63 -18.82
CA MET A 158 3.32 -1.23 -18.81
C MET A 158 2.33 -0.50 -19.71
N ARG A 159 1.32 -1.25 -20.19
CA ARG A 159 0.14 -0.67 -20.86
C ARG A 159 -0.72 0.05 -19.84
N GLN A 160 -1.33 1.15 -20.25
CA GLN A 160 -2.17 1.97 -19.36
C GLN A 160 -3.63 1.91 -19.80
N GLY A 161 -4.52 1.60 -18.86
CA GLY A 161 -5.95 1.45 -19.12
C GLY A 161 -6.81 2.48 -18.39
N PRO A 162 -8.15 2.37 -18.50
CA PRO A 162 -9.11 3.25 -17.82
C PRO A 162 -8.95 3.35 -16.31
N THR A 163 -8.41 2.30 -15.67
CA THR A 163 -8.17 2.24 -14.22
C THR A 163 -6.82 2.82 -13.79
N SER A 164 -5.93 3.15 -14.74
CA SER A 164 -4.62 3.70 -14.42
C SER A 164 -4.73 5.06 -13.74
N VAL A 165 -3.79 5.35 -12.83
CA VAL A 165 -3.67 6.68 -12.23
C VAL A 165 -3.40 7.72 -13.33
N LEU A 166 -2.55 7.39 -14.31
CA LEU A 166 -2.26 8.28 -15.44
C LEU A 166 -3.52 8.74 -16.19
N ALA A 167 -4.46 7.83 -16.48
CA ALA A 167 -5.76 8.18 -17.07
C ALA A 167 -6.61 9.04 -16.11
N LYS A 168 -6.64 8.70 -14.82
CA LYS A 168 -7.38 9.46 -13.80
C LYS A 168 -6.88 10.90 -13.64
N LEU A 169 -5.57 11.15 -13.80
CA LEU A 169 -5.02 12.50 -13.77
C LEU A 169 -5.49 13.35 -14.97
N LEU A 170 -5.56 12.78 -16.17
CA LEU A 170 -6.17 13.43 -17.34
C LEU A 170 -7.64 13.77 -17.08
N TRP A 171 -8.38 12.82 -16.50
CA TRP A 171 -9.79 13.02 -16.19
C TRP A 171 -9.97 14.15 -15.16
N LEU A 172 -9.21 14.14 -14.07
CA LEU A 172 -9.26 15.18 -13.04
C LEU A 172 -8.94 16.56 -13.60
N GLN A 173 -7.94 16.66 -14.49
CA GLN A 173 -7.57 17.93 -15.13
C GLN A 173 -8.71 18.53 -15.97
N ARG A 174 -9.52 17.68 -16.62
CA ARG A 174 -10.61 18.11 -17.51
C ARG A 174 -11.92 18.34 -16.77
N HIS A 175 -12.26 17.44 -15.85
CA HIS A 175 -13.58 17.38 -15.23
C HIS A 175 -13.61 17.96 -13.82
N GLN A 176 -12.46 18.06 -13.15
CA GLN A 176 -12.35 18.61 -11.79
C GLN A 176 -11.22 19.66 -11.65
N PRO A 177 -11.12 20.66 -12.56
CA PRO A 177 -10.04 21.65 -12.53
C PRO A 177 -10.01 22.50 -11.26
N HIS A 178 -11.17 22.71 -10.62
CA HIS A 178 -11.24 23.41 -9.33
C HIS A 178 -10.60 22.59 -8.21
N ALA A 179 -10.90 21.29 -8.12
CA ALA A 179 -10.28 20.41 -7.12
C ALA A 179 -8.76 20.35 -7.29
N LEU A 180 -8.28 20.31 -8.55
CA LEU A 180 -6.85 20.38 -8.85
C LEU A 180 -6.21 21.70 -8.41
N LYS A 181 -6.90 22.83 -8.62
CA LYS A 181 -6.40 24.15 -8.21
C LYS A 181 -6.25 24.28 -6.70
N GLU A 182 -7.15 23.68 -5.94
CA GLU A 182 -7.13 23.70 -4.48
C GLU A 182 -6.22 22.62 -3.87
N ALA A 183 -5.70 21.70 -4.69
CA ALA A 183 -4.84 20.62 -4.24
C ALA A 183 -3.41 21.12 -3.92
N SER A 184 -2.86 20.66 -2.80
CA SER A 184 -1.46 20.88 -2.41
C SER A 184 -0.58 19.65 -2.53
N SER A 185 -1.20 18.45 -2.54
CA SER A 185 -0.49 17.21 -2.70
C SER A 185 -1.39 16.13 -3.26
N LEU A 186 -0.79 15.23 -4.04
CA LEU A 186 -1.36 13.95 -4.40
C LEU A 186 -0.81 12.88 -3.45
N LEU A 187 -1.69 12.06 -2.89
CA LEU A 187 -1.29 10.79 -2.27
C LEU A 187 -1.70 9.63 -3.18
N LEU A 188 -0.87 8.60 -3.20
CA LEU A 188 -1.05 7.40 -4.01
C LEU A 188 -1.24 6.20 -3.08
N GLY A 189 -2.47 5.67 -3.04
CA GLY A 189 -2.86 4.55 -2.19
C GLY A 189 -3.31 4.93 -0.77
N ALA A 190 -4.19 4.10 -0.19
CA ALA A 190 -4.76 4.32 1.14
C ALA A 190 -3.71 4.41 2.27
N HIS A 191 -2.60 3.67 2.13
CA HIS A 191 -1.55 3.61 3.13
C HIS A 191 -0.77 4.93 3.28
N ALA A 192 -0.66 5.75 2.23
CA ALA A 192 -0.09 7.10 2.33
C ALA A 192 -0.96 8.03 3.21
N TYR A 193 -2.29 7.89 3.11
CA TYR A 193 -3.23 8.66 3.92
C TYR A 193 -3.17 8.25 5.40
N VAL A 194 -3.14 6.95 5.67
CA VAL A 194 -2.97 6.42 7.04
C VAL A 194 -1.62 6.85 7.63
N CYS A 195 -0.53 6.75 6.87
CA CYS A 195 0.77 7.28 7.30
C CYS A 195 0.70 8.76 7.66
N SER A 196 -0.02 9.58 6.88
CA SER A 196 -0.15 11.01 7.15
C SER A 196 -0.75 11.26 8.54
N HIS A 197 -1.81 10.51 8.90
CA HIS A 197 -2.39 10.57 10.25
C HIS A 197 -1.44 10.07 11.34
N LEU A 198 -0.75 8.95 11.11
CA LEU A 198 0.21 8.40 12.07
C LEU A 198 1.35 9.37 12.39
N ILE A 199 1.84 10.14 11.42
CA ILE A 199 2.95 11.08 11.62
C ILE A 199 2.49 12.52 11.91
N GLY A 200 1.18 12.77 11.89
CA GLY A 200 0.59 14.09 12.20
C GLY A 200 0.76 15.16 11.11
N ARG A 201 1.21 14.81 9.91
CA ARG A 201 1.41 15.74 8.77
C ARG A 201 1.24 15.00 7.44
N PRO A 202 1.01 15.70 6.31
CA PRO A 202 1.01 15.07 4.99
C PRO A 202 2.31 14.27 4.78
N ALA A 203 2.19 12.97 4.56
CA ALA A 203 3.36 12.11 4.39
C ALA A 203 4.09 12.42 3.08
N ARG A 204 3.32 12.75 2.02
CA ARG A 204 3.82 13.07 0.66
C ARG A 204 4.91 12.10 0.19
N VAL A 205 4.71 10.80 0.41
CA VAL A 205 5.64 9.74 0.00
C VAL A 205 4.91 8.63 -0.75
N VAL A 206 5.64 7.94 -1.62
CA VAL A 206 5.20 6.73 -2.31
C VAL A 206 6.35 5.73 -2.37
N ASP A 207 6.05 4.44 -2.26
CA ASP A 207 7.03 3.37 -2.47
C ASP A 207 7.16 3.02 -3.97
N SER A 208 8.29 2.43 -4.37
CA SER A 208 8.53 2.06 -5.78
C SER A 208 7.53 1.03 -6.32
N THR A 209 7.01 0.14 -5.48
CA THR A 209 6.00 -0.87 -5.87
C THR A 209 4.72 -0.17 -6.26
N THR A 210 4.13 0.64 -5.37
CA THR A 210 2.90 1.40 -5.67
C THR A 210 3.11 2.29 -6.88
N LEU A 211 4.20 3.06 -6.90
CA LEU A 211 4.51 3.99 -7.98
C LEU A 211 4.61 3.29 -9.34
N SER A 212 5.26 2.13 -9.42
CA SER A 212 5.41 1.38 -10.68
C SER A 212 4.05 1.06 -11.35
N THR A 213 2.99 0.90 -10.54
CA THR A 213 1.66 0.53 -11.02
C THR A 213 0.79 1.70 -11.48
N THR A 214 1.27 2.94 -11.36
CA THR A 214 0.47 4.14 -11.62
C THR A 214 0.53 4.65 -13.06
N GLY A 215 1.54 4.24 -13.83
CA GLY A 215 1.90 4.85 -15.11
C GLY A 215 2.60 6.21 -14.98
N LEU A 216 2.90 6.66 -13.76
CA LEU A 216 3.65 7.89 -13.51
C LEU A 216 5.16 7.65 -13.41
N ALA A 217 5.59 6.40 -13.36
CA ALA A 217 6.97 5.99 -13.15
C ALA A 217 7.66 5.64 -14.46
N THR A 218 8.97 5.85 -14.53
CA THR A 218 9.81 5.27 -15.57
C THR A 218 9.91 3.77 -15.37
N CYS A 219 10.11 3.02 -16.45
CA CYS A 219 10.61 1.65 -16.34
C CYS A 219 11.89 1.63 -15.47
N PRO A 220 12.00 0.73 -14.47
CA PRO A 220 13.17 0.67 -13.60
C PRO A 220 14.46 0.50 -14.41
N ASN A 221 15.51 1.24 -14.06
CA ASN A 221 16.84 1.12 -14.66
C ASN A 221 17.94 1.01 -13.57
N ALA A 222 19.21 1.06 -13.97
CA ALA A 222 20.34 0.98 -13.04
C ALA A 222 20.34 2.06 -11.93
N ASN A 223 19.65 3.18 -12.15
CA ASN A 223 19.50 4.29 -11.21
C ASN A 223 18.18 4.21 -10.40
N GLY A 224 17.41 3.12 -10.55
CA GLY A 224 16.13 2.92 -9.88
C GLY A 224 14.93 3.40 -10.69
N VAL A 225 13.90 3.87 -9.99
CA VAL A 225 12.64 4.37 -10.56
C VAL A 225 12.59 5.89 -10.36
N SER A 226 12.13 6.61 -11.38
CA SER A 226 11.88 8.06 -11.32
C SER A 226 10.51 8.38 -11.90
N TYR A 227 10.04 9.61 -11.74
CA TYR A 227 8.83 10.05 -12.43
C TYR A 227 9.08 10.15 -13.95
N ALA A 228 8.17 9.59 -14.75
CA ALA A 228 8.16 9.66 -16.20
C ALA A 228 7.77 11.07 -16.68
N SER A 229 8.61 12.06 -16.33
CA SER A 229 8.32 13.47 -16.51
C SER A 229 8.10 13.82 -17.97
N ASP A 230 8.88 13.24 -18.90
CA ASP A 230 8.72 13.48 -20.33
C ASP A 230 7.35 13.01 -20.86
N LEU A 231 6.90 11.84 -20.39
CA LEU A 231 5.55 11.33 -20.69
C LEU A 231 4.47 12.24 -20.11
N LEU A 232 4.64 12.70 -18.86
CA LEU A 232 3.72 13.66 -18.24
C LEU A 232 3.67 14.98 -19.03
N HIS A 233 4.81 15.46 -19.54
CA HIS A 233 4.84 16.64 -20.41
C HIS A 233 4.10 16.39 -21.73
N SER A 234 4.34 15.26 -22.42
CA SER A 234 3.66 14.96 -23.69
C SER A 234 2.13 14.83 -23.54
N LEU A 235 1.68 14.36 -22.37
CA LEU A 235 0.26 14.23 -22.04
C LEU A 235 -0.37 15.55 -21.53
N GLY A 236 0.39 16.63 -21.42
CA GLY A 236 -0.10 17.91 -20.88
C GLY A 236 -0.41 17.85 -19.38
N LEU A 237 0.28 16.98 -18.64
CA LEU A 237 0.11 16.73 -17.20
C LEU A 237 1.22 17.37 -16.35
N SER A 238 2.02 18.29 -16.90
CA SER A 238 3.13 18.94 -16.17
C SER A 238 2.71 19.63 -14.87
N HIS A 239 1.46 20.10 -14.77
CA HIS A 239 0.91 20.71 -13.57
C HIS A 239 0.82 19.74 -12.37
N TRP A 240 0.85 18.44 -12.62
CA TRP A 240 0.84 17.43 -11.57
C TRP A 240 2.21 17.25 -10.90
N LEU A 241 3.32 17.53 -11.60
CA LEU A 241 4.68 17.28 -11.11
C LEU A 241 4.95 17.84 -9.71
N PRO A 242 4.57 19.08 -9.35
CA PRO A 242 4.79 19.61 -8.01
C PRO A 242 3.94 18.94 -6.92
N LEU A 243 2.82 18.31 -7.30
CA LEU A 243 1.90 17.63 -6.38
C LEU A 243 2.31 16.19 -6.10
N LEU A 244 3.15 15.59 -6.96
CA LEU A 244 3.58 14.20 -6.83
C LEU A 244 4.33 13.98 -5.50
N PRO A 245 4.11 12.83 -4.85
CA PRO A 245 4.82 12.48 -3.62
C PRO A 245 6.31 12.23 -3.89
N ASP A 246 7.14 12.28 -2.86
CA ASP A 246 8.54 11.89 -2.93
C ASP A 246 8.66 10.35 -2.97
N ILE A 247 9.56 9.83 -3.81
CA ILE A 247 9.83 8.39 -3.87
C ILE A 247 10.66 8.01 -2.65
N LEU A 248 10.05 7.26 -1.72
CA LEU A 248 10.68 6.89 -0.46
C LEU A 248 11.36 5.51 -0.57
N PRO A 249 12.65 5.38 -0.24
CA PRO A 249 13.30 4.08 -0.14
C PRO A 249 12.63 3.18 0.90
N PRO A 250 12.53 1.85 0.65
CA PRO A 250 11.82 0.93 1.54
C PRO A 250 12.46 0.80 2.94
N THR A 251 13.72 1.21 3.10
CA THR A 251 14.44 1.19 4.39
C THR A 251 14.30 2.49 5.19
N GLN A 252 13.69 3.52 4.61
CA GLN A 252 13.56 4.84 5.23
C GLN A 252 12.19 5.01 5.88
N SER A 253 12.14 5.56 7.10
CA SER A 253 10.88 5.94 7.73
C SER A 253 10.31 7.20 7.10
N CYS A 254 8.98 7.28 6.98
CA CYS A 254 8.28 8.48 6.50
C CYS A 254 8.06 9.52 7.62
N GLY A 255 8.31 9.12 8.87
CA GLY A 255 8.27 9.97 10.06
C GLY A 255 8.29 9.15 11.34
N ALA A 256 7.96 9.80 12.44
CA ALA A 256 7.77 9.18 13.75
C ALA A 256 6.29 9.21 14.12
N LEU A 257 5.84 8.22 14.90
CA LEU A 257 4.47 8.15 15.38
C LEU A 257 4.15 9.37 16.25
N SER A 258 3.14 10.15 15.86
CA SER A 258 2.72 11.34 16.59
C SER A 258 2.08 10.96 17.93
N VAL A 259 2.11 11.91 18.87
CA VAL A 259 1.49 11.72 20.18
C VAL A 259 -0.02 11.53 20.01
N GLU A 260 -0.65 12.31 19.14
CA GLU A 260 -2.09 12.28 18.87
C GLU A 260 -2.53 10.93 18.28
N ALA A 261 -1.75 10.39 17.33
CA ALA A 261 -2.02 9.08 16.76
C ALA A 261 -1.83 7.96 17.79
N ALA A 262 -0.75 8.00 18.57
CA ALA A 262 -0.46 7.03 19.62
C ALA A 262 -1.56 7.03 20.70
N GLU A 263 -2.03 8.20 21.11
CA GLU A 263 -3.16 8.35 22.04
C GLU A 263 -4.45 7.76 21.49
N ARG A 264 -4.77 8.01 20.22
CA ARG A 264 -5.96 7.46 19.56
C ARG A 264 -5.96 5.93 19.49
N MET A 265 -4.77 5.31 19.46
CA MET A 265 -4.60 3.86 19.52
C MET A 265 -4.47 3.32 20.96
N GLY A 266 -4.59 4.16 21.99
CA GLY A 266 -4.45 3.76 23.41
C GLY A 266 -3.01 3.44 23.84
N ALA A 267 -2.02 3.81 23.04
CA ALA A 267 -0.63 3.40 23.18
C ALA A 267 0.33 4.61 23.15
N ARG A 268 0.03 5.65 23.92
CA ARG A 268 0.84 6.89 24.02
C ARG A 268 2.34 6.64 24.25
N HIS A 269 2.70 5.56 24.95
CA HIS A 269 4.09 5.17 25.20
C HIS A 269 4.88 4.81 23.95
N LEU A 270 4.21 4.53 22.82
CA LEU A 270 4.82 4.26 21.52
C LEU A 270 5.06 5.53 20.70
N ALA A 271 4.65 6.71 21.17
CA ALA A 271 4.93 7.96 20.45
C ALA A 271 6.45 8.11 20.21
N GLY A 272 6.83 8.49 18.99
CA GLY A 272 8.22 8.63 18.59
C GLY A 272 8.84 7.42 17.87
N ILE A 273 8.21 6.23 17.91
CA ILE A 273 8.72 5.08 17.13
C ILE A 273 8.63 5.37 15.61
N PRO A 274 9.54 4.83 14.79
CA PRO A 274 9.52 5.05 13.35
C PRO A 274 8.25 4.50 12.69
N VAL A 275 7.70 5.27 11.77
CA VAL A 275 6.60 4.88 10.88
C VAL A 275 7.16 4.70 9.47
N PHE A 276 6.90 3.54 8.87
CA PHE A 276 7.34 3.17 7.53
C PHE A 276 6.14 3.13 6.59
N HIS A 277 6.28 3.84 5.47
CA HIS A 277 5.40 3.70 4.32
C HIS A 277 5.88 2.48 3.53
N SER A 278 5.25 1.34 3.77
CA SER A 278 5.65 0.06 3.17
C SER A 278 5.12 -0.07 1.75
N CYS A 279 5.59 -1.08 1.02
CA CYS A 279 4.99 -1.49 -0.23
C CYS A 279 3.49 -1.75 -0.11
N GLY A 280 2.77 -1.45 -1.18
CA GLY A 280 1.34 -1.70 -1.28
C GLY A 280 0.96 -3.18 -1.11
N ASP A 281 -0.33 -3.43 -0.97
CA ASP A 281 -0.92 -4.71 -0.56
C ASP A 281 -0.39 -5.95 -1.32
N LEU A 282 -0.26 -5.90 -2.64
CA LEU A 282 0.27 -7.01 -3.43
C LEU A 282 1.75 -7.27 -3.16
N GLY A 283 2.56 -6.21 -3.05
CA GLY A 283 3.97 -6.33 -2.69
C GLY A 283 4.15 -6.90 -1.28
N ALA A 284 3.36 -6.39 -0.32
CA ALA A 284 3.37 -6.85 1.05
C ALA A 284 2.90 -8.32 1.16
N SER A 285 1.92 -8.72 0.35
CA SER A 285 1.44 -10.11 0.31
C SER A 285 2.50 -11.05 -0.24
N ALA A 286 3.22 -10.66 -1.29
CA ALA A 286 4.33 -11.44 -1.84
C ALA A 286 5.47 -11.61 -0.82
N VAL A 287 5.87 -10.54 -0.15
CA VAL A 287 6.88 -10.63 0.93
C VAL A 287 6.36 -11.49 2.09
N GLY A 288 5.12 -11.29 2.51
CA GLY A 288 4.49 -11.99 3.63
C GLY A 288 4.34 -13.49 3.42
N CYS A 289 4.20 -13.95 2.18
CA CYS A 289 4.17 -15.38 1.84
C CYS A 289 5.55 -15.99 1.54
N GLY A 290 6.63 -15.21 1.68
CA GLY A 290 8.01 -15.65 1.41
C GLY A 290 8.44 -15.53 -0.05
N ALA A 291 7.61 -14.96 -0.93
CA ALA A 291 7.90 -14.72 -2.35
C ALA A 291 8.52 -13.33 -2.60
N GLY A 292 9.34 -12.85 -1.66
CA GLY A 292 10.04 -11.56 -1.77
C GLY A 292 11.45 -11.64 -2.35
N LEU A 293 11.93 -12.84 -2.69
CA LEU A 293 13.28 -13.07 -3.19
C LEU A 293 13.29 -13.27 -4.71
N PRO A 294 14.34 -12.82 -5.42
CA PRO A 294 14.47 -13.10 -6.85
C PRO A 294 14.33 -14.59 -7.17
N GLY A 295 13.56 -14.92 -8.20
CA GLY A 295 13.30 -16.29 -8.63
C GLY A 295 12.16 -17.00 -7.86
N THR A 296 11.46 -16.28 -6.98
CA THR A 296 10.22 -16.78 -6.35
C THR A 296 8.98 -16.29 -7.11
N GLU A 297 7.95 -17.13 -7.16
CA GLU A 297 6.68 -16.82 -7.83
C GLU A 297 5.54 -16.88 -6.82
N TYR A 298 4.57 -15.99 -6.98
CA TYR A 298 3.36 -15.96 -6.18
C TYR A 298 2.14 -15.83 -7.09
N ILE A 299 1.19 -16.75 -6.91
CA ILE A 299 -0.10 -16.74 -7.60
C ILE A 299 -1.19 -16.65 -6.54
N TYR A 300 -1.98 -15.58 -6.62
CA TYR A 300 -3.21 -15.43 -5.85
C TYR A 300 -4.40 -15.77 -6.73
N LEU A 301 -5.19 -16.76 -6.31
CA LEU A 301 -6.43 -17.17 -6.98
C LEU A 301 -7.64 -16.70 -6.16
N GLY A 302 -8.27 -15.63 -6.60
CA GLY A 302 -9.54 -15.12 -6.07
C GLY A 302 -10.53 -14.79 -7.20
N THR A 303 -11.59 -14.03 -6.89
CA THR A 303 -12.54 -13.53 -7.91
C THR A 303 -11.85 -12.67 -8.97
N SER A 304 -10.75 -12.01 -8.57
CA SER A 304 -9.68 -11.52 -9.44
C SER A 304 -8.39 -12.30 -9.14
N GLY A 305 -7.59 -12.57 -10.17
CA GLY A 305 -6.28 -13.23 -10.04
C GLY A 305 -5.15 -12.22 -10.07
N ALA A 306 -4.12 -12.41 -9.25
CA ALA A 306 -2.89 -11.62 -9.30
C ALA A 306 -1.68 -12.56 -9.38
N ASN A 307 -0.80 -12.32 -10.34
CA ASN A 307 0.46 -13.04 -10.50
C ASN A 307 1.61 -12.06 -10.23
N ASN A 308 2.51 -12.44 -9.33
CA ASN A 308 3.77 -11.74 -9.13
C ASN A 308 4.93 -12.65 -9.55
N ASP A 309 5.76 -12.15 -10.46
CA ASP A 309 6.93 -12.85 -10.99
C ASP A 309 8.18 -12.01 -10.72
N SER A 310 9.00 -12.47 -9.78
CA SER A 310 10.25 -11.81 -9.40
C SER A 310 11.42 -12.09 -10.35
N ARG A 311 11.21 -12.81 -11.47
CA ARG A 311 12.28 -13.18 -12.43
C ARG A 311 12.87 -12.00 -13.20
N TRP A 312 12.31 -10.80 -13.11
CA TRP A 312 12.73 -9.64 -13.90
C TRP A 312 13.71 -8.68 -13.20
N GLN A 313 14.39 -9.09 -12.13
CA GLN A 313 15.54 -8.37 -11.60
C GLN A 313 16.79 -9.24 -11.70
N LEU A 314 17.57 -9.09 -12.78
CA LEU A 314 19.02 -9.31 -12.84
C LEU A 314 19.51 -8.94 -14.26
N GLN A 315 19.95 -7.68 -14.43
CA GLN A 315 21.04 -7.39 -15.35
C GLN A 315 22.30 -7.22 -14.49
N VAL A 316 22.94 -8.34 -14.15
CA VAL A 316 24.30 -8.32 -13.62
C VAL A 316 25.18 -7.95 -14.81
N GLY A 317 25.73 -6.74 -14.79
CA GLY A 317 26.82 -6.36 -15.68
C GLY A 317 27.99 -7.33 -15.48
N THR A 318 28.54 -7.77 -16.60
CA THR A 318 29.74 -8.61 -16.73
C THR A 318 30.96 -8.00 -16.06
#